data_AF-A0A382K754-F1
#
_entry.id   AF-A0A382K754-F1
#
_cell.length_a   1.000
_cell.length_b   1.000
_cell.length_c   1.000
_cell.angle_alpha   90.00
_cell.angle_beta   90.00
_cell.angle_gamma   90.00
#
_symmetry.space_group_name_H-M   'P 1'
#
loop_
_entity.id
_entity.type
_entity.pdbx_description
1 polymer ?
#
loop_
_entity_poly.entity_id
_entity_poly.type
_entity_poly.pdbx_seq_one_letter_code
_entity_poly.pdbx_strand_id
1 'polypeptide(L)' 'VFPGFGKPPVLYFLWILPKNLFSRICGYFAERKLPAFILQPLIRLFCRVYPIDLSEAEKSLKDFHSFNDFFTRKLKEG' A
#
# COMPACT_ATOMS: atom_id res chain seq x y z
N VAL A 1 -26.41 22.94 -6.52
CA VAL A 1 -25.87 23.14 -7.88
C VAL A 1 -25.02 21.92 -8.22
N PHE A 2 -25.52 20.99 -9.04
CA PHE A 2 -24.75 19.80 -9.44
C PHE A 2 -23.59 20.23 -10.38
N PRO A 3 -22.32 20.19 -9.95
CA PRO A 3 -21.22 20.61 -10.80
C PRO A 3 -20.63 19.36 -11.44
N GLY A 4 -21.05 19.00 -12.65
CA GLY A 4 -20.66 17.67 -13.13
C GLY A 4 -21.00 17.27 -14.56
N PHE A 5 -21.03 18.19 -15.51
CA PHE A 5 -20.94 17.79 -16.92
C PHE A 5 -19.53 18.14 -17.42
N GLY A 6 -18.69 17.12 -17.64
CA GLY A 6 -17.33 17.28 -18.21
C GLY A 6 -16.14 16.78 -17.36
N LYS A 7 -16.34 16.23 -16.16
CA LYS A 7 -15.27 15.67 -15.32
C LYS A 7 -15.17 14.15 -15.48
N PRO A 8 -13.95 13.55 -15.45
CA PRO A 8 -13.80 12.12 -15.65
C PRO A 8 -14.56 11.32 -14.58
N PRO A 9 -15.16 10.16 -14.95
CA PRO A 9 -16.08 9.40 -14.09
C PRO A 9 -15.47 9.00 -12.74
N VAL A 10 -14.15 8.87 -12.65
CA VAL A 10 -13.39 8.58 -11.42
C VAL A 10 -13.62 9.59 -10.29
N LEU A 11 -13.89 10.87 -10.60
CA LEU A 11 -14.07 11.90 -9.57
C LEU A 11 -15.38 11.73 -8.79
N TYR A 12 -16.44 11.24 -9.43
CA TYR A 12 -17.70 10.95 -8.76
C TYR A 12 -17.54 9.77 -7.79
N PHE A 13 -16.80 8.74 -8.19
CA PHE A 13 -16.47 7.62 -7.32
C PHE A 13 -15.68 8.06 -6.08
N LEU A 14 -14.63 8.88 -6.27
CA LEU A 14 -13.84 9.43 -5.16
C LEU A 14 -14.65 10.35 -4.23
N TRP A 15 -15.72 10.97 -4.72
CA TRP A 15 -16.59 11.82 -3.92
C TRP A 15 -17.54 11.00 -3.04
N ILE A 16 -18.03 9.87 -3.54
CA ILE A 16 -18.92 8.95 -2.81
C ILE A 16 -18.11 8.06 -1.84
N LEU A 17 -16.87 7.74 -2.18
CA LEU A 17 -16.02 6.86 -1.36
C LEU A 17 -15.77 7.50 0.02
N PRO A 18 -16.08 6.80 1.14
CA PRO A 18 -15.79 7.28 2.49
C PRO A 18 -14.28 7.17 2.77
N LYS A 19 -13.51 8.16 2.29
CA LYS A 19 -12.04 8.17 2.30
C LYS A 19 -11.43 7.84 3.67
N ASN A 20 -12.00 8.39 4.73
CA ASN A 20 -11.53 8.18 6.11
C ASN A 20 -11.73 6.73 6.57
N LEU A 21 -12.89 6.14 6.26
CA LEU A 21 -13.18 4.75 6.61
C LEU A 21 -12.31 3.80 5.80
N PHE A 22 -12.19 4.05 4.50
CA PHE A 22 -11.35 3.27 3.61
C PHE A 22 -9.89 3.29 4.06
N SER A 23 -9.35 4.48 4.37
CA SER A 23 -7.98 4.64 4.90
C SER A 23 -7.78 3.87 6.20
N ARG A 24 -8.73 3.96 7.15
CA ARG A 24 -8.67 3.20 8.42
C ARG A 24 -8.69 1.69 8.20
N ILE A 25 -9.52 1.20 7.28
CA ILE A 25 -9.58 -0.22 6.94
C ILE A 25 -8.23 -0.68 6.36
N CYS A 26 -7.69 0.05 5.38
CA CYS A 26 -6.40 -0.27 4.80
C CYS A 26 -5.27 -0.27 5.84
N GLY A 27 -5.23 0.74 6.71
CA GLY A 27 -4.25 0.81 7.81
C GLY A 27 -4.37 -0.37 8.77
N TYR A 28 -5.61 -0.72 9.16
CA TYR A 28 -5.88 -1.87 10.03
C TYR A 28 -5.37 -3.19 9.45
N PHE A 29 -5.58 -3.42 8.15
CA PHE A 29 -5.06 -4.59 7.46
C PHE A 29 -3.55 -4.54 7.27
N ALA A 30 -2.98 -3.37 7.01
CA ALA A 30 -1.54 -3.20 6.80
C ALA A 30 -0.73 -3.44 8.08
N GLU A 31 -1.28 -3.08 9.25
CA GLU A 31 -0.64 -3.25 10.55
C GLU A 31 -0.70 -4.69 11.07
N ARG A 32 -1.75 -5.44 10.71
CA ARG A 32 -1.92 -6.85 11.10
C ARG A 32 -0.76 -7.70 10.58
N LYS A 33 -0.28 -8.62 11.44
CA LYS A 33 0.70 -9.64 11.03
C LYS A 33 0.04 -10.58 10.03
N LEU A 34 0.53 -10.56 8.80
CA LEU A 34 0.02 -11.42 7.73
C LEU A 34 0.92 -12.65 7.59
N PRO A 35 0.37 -13.82 7.21
CA PRO A 35 1.19 -14.97 6.90
C PRO A 35 2.20 -14.66 5.78
N ALA A 36 3.43 -15.16 5.92
CA ALA A 36 4.52 -14.87 4.99
C ALA A 36 4.18 -15.24 3.54
N PHE A 37 3.38 -16.27 3.31
CA PHE A 37 2.95 -16.70 1.98
C PHE A 37 1.97 -15.72 1.29
N ILE A 38 1.28 -14.86 2.04
CA ILE A 38 0.42 -13.79 1.50
C ILE A 38 1.22 -12.49 1.38
N LEU A 39 1.99 -12.17 2.42
CA LEU A 39 2.72 -10.91 2.49
C LEU A 39 3.84 -10.82 1.43
N GLN A 40 4.60 -11.89 1.22
CA GLN A 40 5.71 -11.88 0.25
C GLN A 40 5.26 -11.66 -1.20
N PRO A 41 4.24 -12.37 -1.75
CA PRO A 41 3.77 -12.06 -3.10
C PRO A 41 3.13 -10.67 -3.18
N LEU A 42 2.47 -10.18 -2.12
CA LEU A 42 1.93 -8.83 -2.08
C LEU A 42 3.04 -7.77 -2.20
N ILE A 43 4.12 -7.90 -1.43
CA ILE A 43 5.28 -7.01 -1.50
C ILE A 43 5.95 -7.11 -2.88
N ARG A 44 6.15 -8.33 -3.41
CA ARG A 44 6.74 -8.52 -4.75
C ARG A 44 5.89 -7.88 -5.86
N LEU A 45 4.56 -8.00 -5.78
CA LEU A 45 3.65 -7.33 -6.71
C LEU A 45 3.78 -5.82 -6.57
N PHE A 46 3.84 -5.31 -5.34
CA PHE A 46 4.03 -3.89 -5.08
C PHE A 46 5.32 -3.35 -5.69
N CYS A 47 6.45 -4.06 -5.53
CA CYS A 47 7.74 -3.71 -6.16
C CYS A 47 7.75 -3.84 -7.69
N ARG A 48 6.80 -4.55 -8.29
CA ARG A 48 6.64 -4.61 -9.75
C ARG A 48 5.78 -3.46 -10.26
N VAL A 49 4.75 -3.08 -9.52
CA VAL A 49 3.86 -1.95 -9.88
C VAL A 49 4.55 -0.62 -9.64
N TYR A 50 5.26 -0.50 -8.52
CA TYR A 50 6.07 0.64 -8.15
C TYR A 50 7.54 0.21 -8.28
N PRO A 51 8.38 0.91 -9.06
CA PRO A 51 9.77 0.52 -9.31
C PRO A 51 10.63 0.73 -8.05
N ILE A 52 10.44 -0.14 -7.07
CA ILE A 52 11.08 -0.11 -5.76
C ILE A 52 12.19 -1.14 -5.76
N ASP A 53 13.42 -0.68 -5.52
CA ASP A 53 14.53 -1.60 -5.31
C ASP A 53 14.47 -2.19 -3.89
N LEU A 54 14.46 -3.52 -3.83
CA LEU A 54 14.53 -4.27 -2.58
C LEU A 54 15.97 -4.50 -2.12
N SER A 55 16.95 -4.30 -3.00
CA SER A 55 18.38 -4.40 -2.67
C SER A 55 18.83 -3.30 -1.71
N GLU A 56 18.15 -2.15 -1.76
CA GLU A 56 18.34 -1.00 -0.87
C GLU A 56 17.74 -1.22 0.53
N ALA A 57 16.91 -2.23 0.74
CA ALA A 57 16.36 -2.52 2.05
C ALA A 57 17.42 -3.16 2.97
N GLU A 58 17.47 -2.77 4.24
CA GLU A 58 18.32 -3.43 5.25
C GLU A 58 17.84 -4.85 5.59
N LYS A 59 16.52 -5.06 5.57
CA LYS A 59 15.86 -6.34 5.90
C LYS A 59 15.62 -7.18 4.64
N SER A 60 15.68 -8.51 4.77
CA SER A 60 15.26 -9.41 3.70
C SER A 60 13.74 -9.51 3.61
N LEU A 61 13.21 -9.85 2.42
CA LEU A 61 11.77 -10.05 2.19
C LEU A 61 11.07 -11.00 3.17
N LYS A 62 11.82 -11.94 3.76
CA LYS A 62 11.30 -12.93 4.72
C LYS A 62 11.14 -12.39 6.14
N ASP A 63 11.81 -11.27 6.44
CA ASP A 63 11.86 -10.69 7.79
C ASP A 63 10.73 -9.69 8.02
N PHE A 64 9.94 -9.37 6.98
CA PHE A 64 8.74 -8.55 7.12
C PHE A 64 7.58 -9.35 7.69
N HIS A 65 6.95 -8.80 8.73
CA HIS A 65 5.80 -9.44 9.39
C HIS A 65 4.45 -8.83 9.01
N SER A 66 4.43 -7.60 8.50
CA SER A 66 3.24 -6.92 8.02
C SER A 66 3.58 -6.03 6.84
N PHE A 67 2.56 -5.56 6.12
CA PHE A 67 2.76 -4.65 5.00
C PHE A 67 3.24 -3.28 5.48
N ASN A 68 2.77 -2.86 6.66
CA ASN A 68 3.25 -1.64 7.30
C ASN A 68 4.74 -1.71 7.64
N ASP A 69 5.24 -2.84 8.15
CA ASP A 69 6.68 -3.04 8.45
C ASP A 69 7.55 -2.96 7.18
N PHE A 70 7.04 -3.41 6.04
CA PHE A 70 7.70 -3.20 4.74
C PHE A 70 7.70 -1.73 4.30
N PHE A 71 6.60 -1.00 4.55
CA PHE A 71 6.48 0.42 4.20
C PHE A 71 7.36 1.32 5.06
N THR A 72 7.48 1.02 6.36
CA THR A 72 8.31 1.76 7.32
C THR A 72 9.73 1.21 7.42
N ARG A 73 10.15 0.35 6.49
CA ARG A 73 11.48 -0.27 6.53
C ARG A 73 12.56 0.80 6.45
N LYS A 74 13.69 0.53 7.10
CA LYS A 74 14.91 1.29 6.89
C LYS A 74 15.53 0.91 5.55
N LEU A 75 16.00 1.94 4.85
CA LEU A 75 16.86 1.79 3.69
C LEU A 75 18.31 1.76 4.17
N LYS A 76 19.17 1.05 3.46
CA LYS A 76 20.62 1.07 3.69
C LYS A 76 21.12 2.50 3.52
N GLU A 77 22.13 2.86 4.31
CA GLU A 77 22.82 4.12 4.11
C GLU A 77 23.51 4.09 2.73
N GLY A 78 23.21 5.12 1.93
CA GLY A 78 23.77 5.30 0.58
C GLY A 78 25.18 5.90 0.61
#